data_AF-D9SU23-F1
#
_entry.id   AF-D9SU23-F1
#
_cell.length_a   1.000
_cell.length_b   1.000
_cell.length_c   1.000
_cell.angle_alpha   90.00
_cell.angle_beta   90.00
_cell.angle_gamma   90.00
#
_symmetry.space_group_name_H-M   'P 1'
#
loop_
_entity.id
_entity.type
_entity.pdbx_description
1 polymer ?
#
loop_
_entity_poly.entity_id
_entity_poly.type
_entity_poly.pdbx_seq_one_letter_code
_entity_poly.pdbx_strand_id
1 'polypeptide(L)'
;MRKDLFNETLTEAGENKIEIYDLQKMFFVAFLGGIIPTAVLGIRDAKKLKLSKNIMILLSVLAAIILIGKLAMYIKFLASGVQVNRTDFKSGRLYSKIAVIIFYLIYYKLIKDKYHTHIAMGGKIKPILKDAIIWSLVGGLAEMIFVGIFVGGRMIYGS
;
A
#
# COMPACT_ATOMS: atom_id res chain seq x y z
N MET A 1 -24.00 -38.67 -26.35
CA MET A 1 -23.37 -37.35 -26.65
C MET A 1 -23.57 -36.47 -25.42
N ARG A 2 -22.59 -36.42 -24.49
CA ARG A 2 -22.72 -35.71 -23.20
C ARG A 2 -22.57 -34.21 -23.41
N LYS A 3 -23.69 -33.48 -23.48
CA LYS A 3 -23.73 -32.00 -23.55
C LYS A 3 -23.53 -31.33 -22.19
N ASP A 4 -23.53 -32.10 -21.10
CA ASP A 4 -23.55 -31.54 -19.74
C ASP A 4 -22.15 -31.33 -19.14
N LEU A 5 -21.12 -32.00 -19.67
CA LEU A 5 -19.74 -31.87 -19.17
C LEU A 5 -19.05 -30.56 -19.58
N PHE A 6 -19.49 -29.92 -20.66
CA PHE A 6 -18.88 -28.66 -21.14
C PHE A 6 -19.52 -27.41 -20.52
N ASN A 7 -20.74 -27.51 -19.98
CA ASN A 7 -21.39 -26.36 -19.35
C ASN A 7 -20.91 -26.11 -17.92
N GLU A 8 -20.56 -27.15 -17.15
CA GLU A 8 -20.05 -26.93 -15.78
C GLU A 8 -18.62 -26.38 -15.78
N THR A 9 -17.75 -26.83 -16.69
CA THR A 9 -16.35 -26.33 -16.72
C THR A 9 -16.23 -24.91 -17.28
N LEU A 10 -17.17 -24.46 -18.13
CA LEU A 10 -17.17 -23.08 -18.64
C LEU A 10 -17.84 -22.09 -17.67
N THR A 11 -18.77 -22.56 -16.84
CA THR A 11 -19.49 -21.69 -15.89
C THR A 11 -18.74 -21.57 -14.57
N GLU A 12 -18.06 -22.61 -14.08
CA GLU A 12 -17.26 -22.53 -12.85
C GLU A 12 -15.83 -21.96 -13.06
N ALA A 13 -15.26 -22.07 -14.27
CA ALA A 13 -13.99 -21.43 -14.60
C ALA A 13 -14.14 -19.94 -15.01
N GLY A 14 -15.38 -19.47 -15.17
CA GLY A 14 -15.71 -18.21 -15.84
C GLY A 14 -16.03 -17.00 -14.95
N GLU A 15 -16.25 -17.15 -13.63
CA GLU A 15 -16.88 -16.06 -12.86
C GLU A 15 -16.27 -15.64 -11.53
N ASN A 16 -15.01 -16.01 -11.24
CA ASN A 16 -14.18 -15.12 -10.46
C ASN A 16 -13.67 -14.00 -11.39
N LYS A 17 -14.55 -13.07 -11.79
CA LYS A 17 -14.12 -11.83 -12.44
C LYS A 17 -13.13 -11.16 -11.49
N ILE A 18 -11.85 -11.29 -11.78
CA ILE A 18 -10.76 -10.79 -10.95
C ILE A 18 -10.92 -9.26 -10.92
N GLU A 19 -11.48 -8.73 -9.84
CA GLU A 19 -11.68 -7.29 -9.74
C GLU A 19 -10.41 -6.62 -9.24
N ILE A 20 -9.87 -5.68 -10.00
CA ILE A 20 -8.68 -4.90 -9.61
C ILE A 20 -9.07 -3.46 -9.30
N TYR A 21 -8.31 -2.77 -8.47
CA TYR A 21 -8.60 -1.36 -8.22
C TYR A 21 -8.23 -0.49 -9.42
N ASP A 22 -8.85 0.68 -9.48
CA ASP A 22 -8.53 1.70 -10.47
C ASP A 22 -7.14 2.29 -10.20
N LEU A 23 -6.25 2.16 -11.20
CA LEU A 23 -4.85 2.58 -11.13
C LEU A 23 -4.69 4.10 -10.95
N GLN A 24 -5.63 4.90 -11.46
CA GLN A 24 -5.65 6.35 -11.28
C GLN A 24 -6.07 6.70 -9.86
N LYS A 25 -7.10 6.04 -9.33
CA LYS A 25 -7.57 6.27 -7.95
C LYS A 25 -6.53 5.85 -6.92
N MET A 26 -5.66 4.92 -7.27
CA MET A 26 -4.54 4.50 -6.44
C MET A 26 -3.48 5.58 -6.20
N PHE A 27 -3.32 6.53 -7.13
CA PHE A 27 -2.50 7.73 -6.89
C PHE A 27 -3.04 8.56 -5.71
N PHE A 28 -4.36 8.74 -5.63
CA PHE A 28 -4.98 9.48 -4.54
C PHE A 28 -4.81 8.76 -3.20
N VAL A 29 -4.83 7.42 -3.19
CA VAL A 29 -4.51 6.63 -1.99
C VAL A 29 -3.07 6.87 -1.55
N ALA A 30 -2.12 6.88 -2.48
CA ALA A 30 -0.72 7.21 -2.17
C ALA A 30 -0.56 8.63 -1.63
N PHE A 31 -1.23 9.59 -2.26
CA PHE A 31 -1.11 11.01 -1.91
C PHE A 31 -1.75 11.36 -0.55
N LEU A 32 -2.90 10.75 -0.23
CA LEU A 32 -3.72 11.06 0.95
C LEU A 32 -3.58 10.03 2.08
N GLY A 33 -3.63 8.74 1.75
CA GLY A 33 -3.65 7.63 2.72
C GLY A 33 -2.27 7.18 3.20
N GLY A 34 -1.20 7.46 2.44
CA GLY A 34 0.17 7.12 2.82
C GLY A 34 0.59 5.69 2.46
N ILE A 35 1.69 5.22 3.04
CA ILE A 35 2.37 4.01 2.55
C ILE A 35 1.59 2.72 2.81
N ILE A 36 0.94 2.58 3.97
CA ILE A 36 0.24 1.36 4.38
C ILE A 36 -0.92 1.01 3.43
N PRO A 37 -1.93 1.89 3.23
CA PRO A 37 -3.02 1.56 2.31
C PRO A 37 -2.52 1.36 0.88
N THR A 38 -1.52 2.12 0.45
CA THR A 38 -0.94 2.00 -0.90
C THR A 38 -0.26 0.64 -1.10
N ALA A 39 0.56 0.21 -0.14
CA ALA A 39 1.25 -1.06 -0.19
C ALA A 39 0.28 -2.25 -0.12
N VAL A 40 -0.67 -2.23 0.82
CA VAL A 40 -1.62 -3.33 1.00
C VAL A 40 -2.51 -3.50 -0.23
N LEU A 41 -3.09 -2.41 -0.74
CA LEU A 41 -3.94 -2.47 -1.92
C LEU A 41 -3.12 -2.82 -3.17
N GLY A 42 -1.89 -2.32 -3.27
CA GLY A 42 -1.02 -2.56 -4.42
C GLY A 42 -0.58 -4.00 -4.52
N ILE A 43 -0.16 -4.59 -3.40
CA ILE A 43 0.22 -6.00 -3.33
C ILE A 43 -0.99 -6.90 -3.59
N ARG A 44 -2.19 -6.54 -3.12
CA ARG A 44 -3.43 -7.27 -3.42
C ARG A 44 -3.73 -7.29 -4.92
N ASP A 45 -3.62 -6.15 -5.58
CA ASP A 45 -3.81 -6.08 -7.05
C ASP A 45 -2.70 -6.82 -7.79
N ALA A 46 -1.46 -6.72 -7.34
CA ALA A 46 -0.33 -7.46 -7.91
C ALA A 46 -0.56 -8.98 -7.86
N LYS A 47 -1.08 -9.47 -6.73
CA LYS A 47 -1.42 -10.88 -6.53
C LYS A 47 -2.57 -11.30 -7.45
N LYS A 48 -3.62 -10.48 -7.55
CA LYS A 48 -4.77 -10.72 -8.44
C LYS A 48 -4.38 -10.77 -9.92
N LEU A 49 -3.48 -9.88 -10.33
CA LEU A 49 -2.91 -9.85 -11.69
C LEU A 49 -1.86 -10.94 -11.94
N LYS A 50 -1.63 -11.84 -10.97
CA LYS A 50 -0.64 -12.92 -11.04
C LYS A 50 0.72 -12.38 -11.48
N LEU A 51 1.19 -11.29 -10.86
CA LEU A 51 2.56 -10.80 -11.07
C LEU A 51 3.57 -11.79 -10.48
N SER A 52 4.81 -11.72 -10.98
CA SER A 52 5.87 -12.61 -10.50
C SER A 52 6.15 -12.37 -9.01
N LYS A 53 6.57 -13.43 -8.31
CA LYS A 53 6.90 -13.37 -6.88
C LYS A 53 7.97 -12.31 -6.59
N ASN A 54 8.92 -12.14 -7.52
CA ASN A 54 10.00 -11.15 -7.41
C ASN A 54 9.45 -9.72 -7.38
N ILE A 55 8.43 -9.39 -8.20
CA ILE A 55 7.81 -8.06 -8.20
C ILE A 55 7.06 -7.82 -6.88
N MET A 56 6.31 -8.80 -6.39
CA MET A 56 5.60 -8.68 -5.11
C MET A 56 6.58 -8.51 -3.93
N ILE A 57 7.70 -9.24 -3.93
CA ILE A 57 8.75 -9.10 -2.92
C ILE A 57 9.37 -7.70 -3.00
N LEU A 58 9.73 -7.24 -4.21
CA LEU A 58 10.28 -5.89 -4.41
C LEU A 58 9.37 -4.80 -3.86
N LEU A 59 8.07 -4.85 -4.19
CA LEU A 59 7.08 -3.90 -3.67
C LEU A 59 6.96 -3.97 -2.15
N SER A 60 6.99 -5.16 -1.57
CA SER A 60 6.92 -5.34 -0.11
C SER A 60 8.15 -4.77 0.60
N VAL A 61 9.35 -5.03 0.07
CA VAL A 61 10.62 -4.52 0.62
C VAL A 61 10.66 -3.00 0.52
N LEU A 62 10.30 -2.42 -0.63
CA LEU A 62 10.25 -0.97 -0.80
C LEU A 62 9.26 -0.31 0.18
N ALA A 63 8.08 -0.91 0.36
CA ALA A 63 7.10 -0.42 1.33
C ALA A 63 7.65 -0.47 2.76
N ALA A 64 8.32 -1.56 3.14
CA ALA A 64 8.93 -1.72 4.45
C ALA A 64 10.03 -0.66 4.70
N ILE A 65 10.89 -0.40 3.72
CA ILE A 65 11.95 0.63 3.81
C ILE A 65 11.33 2.01 4.07
N ILE A 66 10.28 2.38 3.31
CA ILE A 66 9.61 3.68 3.47
C ILE A 66 8.95 3.77 4.85
N LEU A 67 8.29 2.70 5.30
CA LEU A 67 7.64 2.64 6.61
C LEU A 67 8.66 2.80 7.74
N ILE A 68 9.77 2.06 7.70
CA ILE A 68 10.84 2.11 8.71
C ILE A 68 11.47 3.52 8.74
N GLY A 69 11.77 4.09 7.57
CA GLY A 69 12.31 5.44 7.48
C GLY A 69 11.38 6.49 8.09
N LYS A 70 10.07 6.37 7.83
CA LYS A 70 9.04 7.25 8.42
C LYS A 70 8.96 7.10 9.95
N LEU A 71 8.95 5.87 10.45
CA LEU A 71 8.92 5.57 11.90
C LEU A 71 10.18 6.09 12.61
N ALA A 72 11.37 5.88 12.03
CA ALA A 72 12.62 6.38 12.59
C ALA A 72 12.63 7.90 12.73
N MET A 73 12.05 8.64 11.76
CA MET A 73 11.88 10.09 11.89
C MET A 73 10.95 10.47 13.04
N TYR A 74 9.79 9.80 13.20
CA TYR A 74 8.87 10.07 14.30
C TYR A 74 9.48 9.78 15.68
N ILE A 75 10.22 8.69 15.80
CA ILE A 75 10.92 8.33 17.04
C ILE A 75 11.98 9.39 17.38
N LYS A 76 12.80 9.81 16.41
CA LYS A 76 13.78 10.89 16.63
C LYS A 76 13.11 12.20 17.05
N PHE A 77 11.98 12.53 16.44
CA PHE A 77 11.20 13.72 16.78
C PHE A 77 10.70 13.69 18.23
N LEU A 78 10.14 12.57 18.69
CA LEU A 78 9.61 12.46 20.06
C LEU A 78 10.71 12.29 21.11
N ALA A 79 11.76 11.53 20.81
CA ALA A 79 12.85 11.25 21.74
C ALA A 79 13.78 12.46 21.96
N SER A 80 13.83 13.41 21.02
CA SER A 80 14.74 14.55 21.16
C SER A 80 14.27 15.55 22.21
N GLY A 81 13.00 15.57 22.65
CA GLY A 81 12.48 16.45 23.72
C GLY A 81 12.72 17.97 23.52
N VAL A 82 13.37 18.34 22.43
CA VAL A 82 14.00 19.63 22.16
C VAL A 82 13.15 20.33 21.11
N GLN A 83 13.15 21.66 21.16
CA GLN A 83 12.51 22.57 20.22
C GLN A 83 12.98 22.32 18.78
N VAL A 84 12.51 21.24 18.16
CA VAL A 84 12.71 20.99 16.74
C VAL A 84 11.97 22.11 16.03
N ASN A 85 12.75 22.95 15.36
CA ASN A 85 12.25 24.05 14.58
C ASN A 85 11.14 23.51 13.66
N ARG A 86 9.95 24.15 13.64
CA ARG A 86 8.77 23.65 12.91
C ARG A 86 9.07 23.30 11.44
N THR A 87 10.12 23.89 10.87
CA THR A 87 10.69 23.62 9.56
C THR A 87 11.18 22.17 9.38
N ASP A 88 11.87 21.58 10.35
CA ASP A 88 12.43 20.21 10.21
C ASP A 88 11.33 19.14 10.20
N PHE A 89 10.27 19.34 11.00
CA PHE A 89 9.12 18.45 11.01
C PHE A 89 8.33 18.49 9.69
N LYS A 90 8.14 19.70 9.13
CA LYS A 90 7.51 19.88 7.81
C LYS A 90 8.33 19.18 6.72
N SER A 91 9.65 19.29 6.76
CA SER A 91 10.56 18.64 5.82
C SER A 91 10.45 17.11 5.89
N GLY A 92 10.49 16.51 7.09
CA GLY A 92 10.33 15.05 7.27
C GLY A 92 9.00 14.51 6.72
N ARG A 93 7.90 15.23 6.96
CA ARG A 93 6.59 14.89 6.39
C ARG A 93 6.56 15.00 4.87
N LEU A 94 7.26 15.98 4.29
CA LEU A 94 7.37 16.12 2.85
C LEU A 94 8.18 14.99 2.22
N TYR A 95 9.32 14.62 2.81
CA TYR A 95 10.15 13.51 2.31
C TYR A 95 9.39 12.19 2.30
N SER A 96 8.68 11.86 3.38
CA SER A 96 7.85 10.65 3.43
C SER A 96 6.74 10.66 2.38
N LYS A 97 6.08 11.81 2.13
CA LYS A 97 5.09 11.92 1.05
C LYS A 97 5.71 11.71 -0.33
N ILE A 98 6.85 12.34 -0.61
CA ILE A 98 7.56 12.17 -1.89
C ILE A 98 7.95 10.69 -2.07
N ALA A 99 8.45 10.02 -1.03
CA ALA A 99 8.79 8.61 -1.09
C ALA A 99 7.58 7.71 -1.41
N VAL A 100 6.41 8.01 -0.84
CA VAL A 100 5.15 7.28 -1.14
C VAL A 100 4.69 7.52 -2.58
N ILE A 101 4.83 8.74 -3.09
CA ILE A 101 4.52 9.05 -4.50
C ILE A 101 5.46 8.29 -5.43
N ILE A 102 6.77 8.27 -5.13
CA ILE A 102 7.76 7.50 -5.89
C ILE A 102 7.42 6.01 -5.85
N PHE A 103 7.04 5.48 -4.69
CA PHE A 103 6.57 4.10 -4.56
C PHE A 103 5.37 3.81 -5.47
N TYR A 104 4.39 4.71 -5.51
CA TYR A 104 3.27 4.60 -6.44
C TYR A 104 3.74 4.59 -7.91
N LEU A 105 4.67 5.46 -8.30
CA LEU A 105 5.17 5.50 -9.68
C LEU A 105 5.88 4.19 -10.08
N ILE A 106 6.69 3.63 -9.17
CA ILE A 106 7.31 2.32 -9.36
C ILE A 106 6.25 1.24 -9.51
N TYR A 107 5.26 1.23 -8.61
CA TYR A 107 4.11 0.31 -8.67
C TYR A 107 3.36 0.43 -10.01
N TYR A 108 3.00 1.65 -10.42
CA TYR A 108 2.31 1.92 -11.67
C TYR A 108 3.08 1.36 -12.86
N LYS A 109 4.39 1.63 -12.93
CA LYS A 109 5.26 1.14 -14.02
C LYS A 109 5.32 -0.38 -14.08
N LEU A 110 5.31 -1.07 -12.94
CA LEU A 110 5.39 -2.53 -12.87
C LEU A 110 4.06 -3.22 -13.19
N ILE A 111 2.94 -2.54 -12.97
CA ILE A 111 1.60 -3.13 -13.08
C ILE A 111 0.89 -2.76 -14.39
N LYS A 112 1.20 -1.59 -14.98
CA LYS A 112 0.47 -1.01 -16.13
C LYS A 112 0.22 -2.00 -17.28
N ASP A 113 1.20 -2.83 -17.65
CA ASP A 113 1.09 -3.70 -18.83
C ASP A 113 0.07 -4.83 -18.59
N LYS A 114 0.11 -5.44 -17.39
CA LYS A 114 -0.87 -6.44 -16.98
C LYS A 114 -2.25 -5.84 -16.71
N TYR A 115 -2.27 -4.63 -16.17
CA TYR A 115 -3.50 -3.88 -15.92
C TYR A 115 -4.26 -3.60 -17.22
N HIS A 116 -3.59 -3.04 -18.23
CA HIS A 116 -4.23 -2.74 -19.52
C HIS A 116 -4.71 -3.99 -20.23
N THR A 117 -3.92 -5.07 -20.20
CA THR A 117 -4.33 -6.37 -20.73
C THR A 117 -5.58 -6.89 -20.04
N HIS A 118 -5.66 -6.78 -18.70
CA HIS A 118 -6.83 -7.22 -17.93
C HIS A 118 -8.09 -6.42 -18.28
N ILE A 119 -7.99 -5.10 -18.39
CA ILE A 119 -9.12 -4.24 -18.77
C ILE A 119 -9.55 -4.51 -20.21
N ALA A 120 -8.61 -4.67 -21.15
CA ALA A 120 -8.90 -4.99 -22.54
C ALA A 120 -9.62 -6.35 -22.71
N MET A 121 -9.38 -7.30 -21.81
CA MET A 121 -10.07 -8.61 -21.76
C MET A 121 -11.44 -8.55 -21.05
N GLY A 122 -11.99 -7.37 -20.77
CA GLY A 122 -13.28 -7.20 -20.09
C GLY A 122 -13.21 -7.32 -18.57
N GLY A 123 -12.03 -7.09 -17.98
CA GLY A 123 -11.81 -7.05 -16.55
C GLY A 123 -12.66 -6.01 -15.82
N LYS A 124 -13.04 -6.29 -14.57
CA LYS A 124 -13.85 -5.40 -13.73
C LYS A 124 -12.98 -4.51 -12.85
N ILE A 125 -13.36 -3.25 -12.72
CA ILE A 125 -12.73 -2.28 -11.83
C ILE A 125 -13.51 -2.19 -10.53
N LYS A 126 -12.83 -2.38 -9.40
CA LYS A 126 -13.41 -2.23 -8.06
C LYS A 126 -13.22 -0.79 -7.53
N PRO A 127 -14.22 -0.19 -6.86
CA PRO A 127 -14.03 1.08 -6.16
C PRO A 127 -13.01 0.94 -5.01
N ILE A 128 -11.96 1.76 -5.04
CA ILE A 128 -10.85 1.71 -4.07
C ILE A 128 -11.14 2.48 -2.76
N LEU A 129 -12.05 3.45 -2.79
CA LEU A 129 -12.17 4.46 -1.74
C LEU A 129 -12.45 3.88 -0.34
N LYS A 130 -13.41 2.95 -0.23
CA LYS A 130 -13.78 2.34 1.05
C LYS A 130 -12.61 1.57 1.66
N ASP A 131 -11.96 0.73 0.85
CA ASP A 131 -10.83 -0.07 1.30
C ASP A 131 -9.64 0.83 1.66
N ALA A 132 -9.40 1.90 0.89
CA ALA A 132 -8.34 2.88 1.18
C ALA A 132 -8.56 3.60 2.51
N ILE A 133 -9.79 4.02 2.83
CA ILE A 133 -10.12 4.68 4.10
C ILE A 133 -9.86 3.72 5.27
N ILE A 134 -10.34 2.49 5.18
CA ILE A 134 -10.14 1.47 6.22
C ILE A 134 -8.65 1.24 6.47
N TRP A 135 -7.87 1.01 5.41
CA TRP A 135 -6.43 0.78 5.56
C TRP A 135 -5.65 2.02 5.98
N SER A 136 -6.14 3.23 5.67
CA SER A 136 -5.56 4.47 6.16
C SER A 136 -5.77 4.63 7.67
N LEU A 137 -6.96 4.32 8.18
CA LEU A 137 -7.26 4.33 9.62
C LEU A 137 -6.43 3.29 10.37
N VAL A 138 -6.39 2.05 9.86
CA VAL A 138 -5.57 0.97 10.43
C VAL A 138 -4.10 1.38 10.43
N GLY A 139 -3.62 1.98 9.34
CA GLY A 139 -2.24 2.43 9.24
C GLY A 139 -1.89 3.53 10.24
N GLY A 140 -2.76 4.53 10.40
CA GLY A 140 -2.57 5.60 11.38
C GLY A 140 -2.57 5.08 12.82
N LEU A 141 -3.48 4.16 13.17
CA LEU A 141 -3.52 3.53 14.48
C LEU A 141 -2.26 2.70 14.74
N ALA A 142 -1.83 1.88 13.78
CA ALA A 142 -0.63 1.08 13.90
C ALA A 142 0.62 1.95 14.12
N GLU A 143 0.77 3.04 13.35
CA GLU A 143 1.88 3.98 13.52
C GLU A 143 1.88 4.60 14.92
N MET A 144 0.72 5.05 15.43
CA MET A 144 0.62 5.62 16.78
C MET A 144 1.00 4.61 17.87
N ILE A 145 0.52 3.37 17.78
CA ILE A 145 0.82 2.32 18.75
C ILE A 145 2.31 2.00 18.74
N PHE A 146 2.91 1.80 17.56
CA PHE A 146 4.34 1.50 17.44
C PHE A 146 5.21 2.61 18.03
N VAL A 147 4.90 3.85 17.69
CA VAL A 147 5.65 5.01 18.20
C VAL A 147 5.46 5.16 19.71
N GLY A 148 4.23 5.00 20.21
CA GLY A 148 3.91 5.07 21.64
C GLY A 148 4.63 4.00 22.47
N ILE A 149 4.65 2.75 22.01
CA ILE A 149 5.37 1.65 22.67
C ILE A 149 6.88 1.93 22.67
N PHE A 150 7.44 2.33 21.52
CA PHE A 150 8.88 2.53 21.40
C PHE A 150 9.39 3.71 22.26
N VAL A 151 8.64 4.81 22.26
CA VAL A 151 8.98 6.00 23.06
C VAL A 151 8.69 5.77 24.55
N GLY A 152 7.55 5.19 24.89
CA GLY A 152 7.20 4.84 26.26
C GLY A 152 8.15 3.82 26.89
N GLY A 153 8.55 2.79 26.14
CA GLY A 153 9.57 1.84 26.58
C GLY A 153 10.92 2.51 26.83
N ARG A 154 11.29 3.51 26.02
CA ARG A 154 12.54 4.26 26.22
C ARG A 154 12.52 5.16 27.45
N MET A 155 11.36 5.65 27.88
CA MET A 155 11.21 6.40 29.14
C MET A 155 11.28 5.48 30.37
N ILE A 156 10.83 4.23 30.27
CA ILE A 156 10.83 3.28 31.41
C ILE A 156 12.22 2.65 31.63
N TYR A 157 12.99 2.40 30.57
CA TYR A 157 14.32 1.77 30.66
C TYR A 157 15.50 2.78 30.57
N GLY A 158 15.20 4.08 30.53
CA GLY A 158 16.17 5.16 30.27
C GLY A 158 16.54 6.03 31.47
N SER A 159 16.30 5.59 32.71
CA SER A 159 16.77 6.24 33.95
C SER A 159 17.94 5.48 34.57
#